data_AF-A0A1G2DGY5-F1
#
_entry.id   AF-A0A1G2DGY5-F1
#
_cell.length_a   1.000
_cell.length_b   1.000
_cell.length_c   1.000
_cell.angle_alpha   90.00
_cell.angle_beta   90.00
_cell.angle_gamma   90.00
#
_symmetry.space_group_name_H-M   'P 1'
#
loop_
_entity.id
_entity.type
_entity.pdbx_description
1 polymer ?
#
loop_
_entity_poly.entity_id
_entity_poly.type
_entity_poly.pdbx_seq_one_letter_code
_entity_poly.pdbx_strand_id
1 'polypeptide(L)'
;MKFTIHVADARHLPDINRLIVGTRIGSAMRKLEGRFWFARVQGRVVGCIGVDVVGPRTVILTHLVVEEGYRRQGVGMSLFRNAIALVRGEGATTLAFITMYYHFNRFKREGFRTEPRRFLPDNVRGHWMFTTKRYMKCAAMIQEFSK
;
A
#
# COMPACT_ATOMS: atom_id res chain seq x y z
N MET A 1 -7.20 -20.23 6.20
CA MET A 1 -7.79 -19.93 4.87
C MET A 1 -6.69 -19.89 3.82
N LYS A 2 -6.89 -20.53 2.66
CA LYS A 2 -5.95 -20.44 1.53
C LYS A 2 -6.31 -19.25 0.64
N PHE A 3 -5.33 -18.41 0.32
CA PHE A 3 -5.44 -17.33 -0.66
C PHE A 3 -4.20 -17.33 -1.54
N THR A 4 -4.28 -16.67 -2.69
CA THR A 4 -3.15 -16.48 -3.62
C THR A 4 -2.99 -14.99 -3.91
N ILE A 5 -1.77 -14.56 -4.21
CA ILE A 5 -1.45 -13.17 -4.56
C ILE A 5 -1.11 -13.12 -6.05
N HIS A 6 -1.69 -12.15 -6.77
CA HIS A 6 -1.53 -11.99 -8.21
C HIS A 6 -1.22 -10.53 -8.55
N VAL A 7 -0.54 -10.30 -9.67
CA VAL A 7 -0.39 -8.98 -10.26
C VAL A 7 -1.72 -8.57 -10.90
N ALA A 8 -2.13 -7.32 -10.69
CA ALA A 8 -3.31 -6.75 -11.31
C ALA A 8 -3.00 -6.15 -12.69
N ASP A 9 -3.99 -6.20 -13.57
CA ASP A 9 -4.04 -5.44 -14.81
C ASP A 9 -5.38 -4.68 -14.91
N ALA A 10 -5.61 -3.99 -16.02
CA ALA A 10 -6.79 -3.15 -16.23
C ALA A 10 -8.14 -3.88 -15.99
N ARG A 11 -8.20 -5.20 -16.21
CA ARG A 11 -9.43 -6.00 -16.03
C ARG A 11 -9.85 -6.10 -14.57
N HIS A 12 -8.91 -5.90 -13.65
CA HIS A 12 -9.13 -6.00 -12.21
C HIS A 12 -9.54 -4.67 -11.57
N LEU A 13 -9.55 -3.57 -12.35
CA LEU A 13 -9.91 -2.25 -11.85
C LEU A 13 -11.30 -2.20 -11.17
N PRO A 14 -12.36 -2.84 -11.71
CA PRO A 14 -13.68 -2.83 -11.05
C PRO A 14 -13.64 -3.45 -9.65
N ASP A 15 -12.96 -4.58 -9.49
CA ASP A 15 -12.82 -5.28 -8.21
C ASP A 15 -11.99 -4.49 -7.19
N ILE A 16 -10.90 -3.87 -7.66
CA ILE A 16 -10.04 -3.03 -6.82
C ILE A 16 -10.81 -1.77 -6.37
N ASN A 17 -11.53 -1.12 -7.28
CA ASN A 17 -12.39 0.02 -6.95
C ASN A 17 -13.48 -0.36 -5.95
N ARG A 18 -14.11 -1.53 -6.11
CA ARG A 18 -15.08 -2.06 -5.15
C ARG A 18 -14.48 -2.14 -3.74
N LEU A 19 -13.25 -2.64 -3.60
CA LEU A 19 -12.56 -2.71 -2.30
C LEU A 19 -12.23 -1.31 -1.74
N ILE A 20 -11.63 -0.43 -2.54
CA ILE A 20 -11.18 0.90 -2.11
C ILE A 20 -12.36 1.77 -1.65
N VAL A 21 -13.42 1.79 -2.46
CA VAL A 21 -14.65 2.56 -2.17
C VAL A 21 -15.42 1.91 -1.03
N GLY A 22 -15.63 0.59 -1.09
CA GLY A 22 -16.43 -0.14 -0.11
C GLY A 22 -15.84 -0.07 1.31
N THR A 23 -14.52 -0.02 1.44
CA THR A 23 -13.84 0.11 2.74
C THR A 23 -13.54 1.56 3.12
N ARG A 24 -13.93 2.52 2.28
CA ARG A 24 -13.77 3.96 2.52
C ARG A 24 -12.32 4.38 2.79
N ILE A 25 -11.34 3.72 2.15
CA ILE A 25 -9.93 4.12 2.21
C ILE A 25 -9.53 5.11 1.10
N GLY A 26 -10.30 5.19 0.03
CA GLY A 26 -10.03 6.06 -1.11
C GLY A 26 -11.27 6.35 -1.94
N SER A 27 -11.04 6.74 -3.19
CA SER A 27 -12.07 7.02 -4.20
C SER A 27 -11.87 6.07 -5.38
N ALA A 28 -12.89 5.89 -6.21
CA ALA A 28 -12.75 5.10 -7.42
C ALA A 28 -11.70 5.71 -8.35
N MET A 29 -10.79 4.87 -8.84
CA MET A 29 -9.76 5.26 -9.80
C MET A 29 -10.28 5.07 -11.23
N ARG A 30 -9.88 5.95 -12.14
CA ARG A 30 -10.20 5.83 -13.58
C ARG A 30 -9.35 4.78 -14.29
N LYS A 31 -8.15 4.54 -13.80
CA LYS A 31 -7.18 3.53 -14.26
C LYS A 31 -6.33 3.10 -13.08
N LEU A 32 -5.66 1.95 -13.18
CA LEU A 32 -4.61 1.59 -12.23
C LEU A 32 -3.40 2.48 -12.50
N GLU A 33 -3.04 3.31 -11.52
CA GLU A 33 -1.79 4.10 -11.55
C GLU A 33 -0.71 3.33 -10.79
N GLY A 34 0.47 3.17 -11.38
CA GLY A 34 1.50 2.32 -10.80
C GLY A 34 1.18 0.82 -10.92
N ARG A 35 1.76 0.03 -10.01
CA ARG A 35 1.61 -1.44 -10.00
C ARG A 35 0.71 -1.86 -8.86
N PHE A 36 -0.10 -2.88 -9.11
CA PHE A 36 -1.04 -3.40 -8.12
C PHE A 36 -0.90 -4.90 -7.98
N TRP A 37 -1.12 -5.37 -6.76
CA TRP A 37 -1.31 -6.78 -6.43
C TRP A 37 -2.62 -6.96 -5.71
N PHE A 38 -3.22 -8.13 -5.89
CA PHE A 38 -4.45 -8.49 -5.21
C PHE A 38 -4.40 -9.90 -4.64
N ALA A 39 -5.15 -10.09 -3.56
CA ALA A 39 -5.35 -11.39 -2.94
C ALA A 39 -6.66 -12.00 -3.43
N ARG A 40 -6.61 -13.28 -3.81
CA ARG A 40 -7.74 -14.05 -4.32
C ARG A 40 -8.11 -15.21 -3.41
N VAL A 41 -9.40 -15.33 -3.09
CA VAL A 41 -9.99 -16.48 -2.37
C VAL A 41 -11.19 -16.97 -3.18
N GLN A 42 -11.21 -18.26 -3.53
CA GLN A 42 -12.33 -18.89 -4.25
C GLN A 42 -12.79 -18.07 -5.47
N GLY A 43 -11.84 -17.60 -6.29
CA GLY A 43 -12.16 -16.82 -7.49
C GLY A 43 -12.40 -15.33 -7.26
N ARG A 44 -12.60 -14.86 -6.02
CA ARG A 44 -12.92 -13.47 -5.68
C ARG A 44 -11.70 -12.68 -5.21
N VAL A 45 -11.60 -11.42 -5.64
CA VAL A 45 -10.61 -10.45 -5.13
C VAL A 45 -11.06 -9.97 -3.75
N VAL A 46 -10.24 -10.22 -2.72
CA VAL A 46 -10.59 -9.94 -1.31
C VAL A 46 -9.66 -8.93 -0.64
N GLY A 47 -8.61 -8.49 -1.33
CA GLY A 47 -7.71 -7.45 -0.86
C GLY A 47 -6.80 -6.98 -1.99
N CYS A 48 -6.22 -5.79 -1.86
CA CYS A 48 -5.24 -5.26 -2.79
C CYS A 48 -4.20 -4.39 -2.10
N ILE A 49 -3.12 -4.12 -2.82
CA ILE A 49 -2.09 -3.12 -2.51
C ILE A 49 -1.60 -2.53 -3.83
N GLY A 50 -1.43 -1.21 -3.86
CA GLY A 50 -0.82 -0.46 -4.96
C GLY A 50 0.59 -0.01 -4.62
N VAL A 51 1.36 0.34 -5.63
CA VAL A 51 2.76 0.74 -5.55
C VAL A 51 3.03 1.80 -6.61
N ASP A 52 3.43 2.99 -6.15
CA ASP A 52 3.84 4.10 -7.01
C ASP A 52 5.35 4.31 -6.91
N VAL A 53 6.04 4.41 -8.04
CA VAL A 53 7.47 4.72 -8.09
C VAL A 53 7.62 6.23 -8.26
N VAL A 54 8.23 6.91 -7.27
CA VAL A 54 8.34 8.38 -7.22
C VAL A 54 9.79 8.87 -7.29
N GLY A 55 10.68 8.02 -7.79
CA GLY A 55 12.09 8.31 -7.99
C GLY A 55 12.88 7.03 -8.27
N PRO A 56 14.17 7.13 -8.58
CA PRO A 56 14.97 5.98 -9.01
C PRO A 56 14.99 4.81 -8.02
N ARG A 57 14.85 5.09 -6.72
CA ARG A 57 14.87 4.09 -5.65
C ARG A 57 13.83 4.33 -4.56
N THR A 58 12.80 5.13 -4.86
CA THR A 58 11.78 5.54 -3.89
C THR A 58 10.41 5.06 -4.33
N VAL A 59 9.73 4.36 -3.43
CA VAL A 59 8.44 3.73 -3.68
C VAL A 59 7.43 4.12 -2.60
N ILE A 60 6.21 4.42 -3.03
CA ILE A 60 5.07 4.65 -2.15
C ILE A 60 4.14 3.44 -2.21
N LEU A 61 3.85 2.83 -1.05
CA LEU A 61 2.84 1.77 -0.95
C LEU A 61 1.46 2.43 -0.80
N THR A 62 0.53 2.07 -1.68
CA THR A 62 -0.79 2.68 -1.74
C THR A 62 -1.90 1.64 -1.58
N HIS A 63 -3.12 2.10 -1.29
CA HIS A 63 -4.34 1.30 -1.39
C HIS A 63 -4.31 -0.10 -0.72
N LEU A 64 -3.59 -0.26 0.39
CA LEU A 64 -3.59 -1.52 1.15
C LEU A 64 -4.95 -1.70 1.82
N VAL A 65 -5.74 -2.66 1.34
CA VAL A 65 -7.07 -2.97 1.86
C VAL A 65 -7.32 -4.47 1.86
N VAL A 66 -8.06 -4.93 2.86
CA VAL A 66 -8.64 -6.27 2.92
C VAL A 66 -10.12 -6.13 3.24
N GLU A 67 -10.94 -6.84 2.48
CA GLU A 67 -12.37 -6.99 2.70
C GLU A 67 -12.65 -7.54 4.10
N GLU A 68 -13.67 -7.01 4.78
CA GLU A 68 -13.86 -7.17 6.23
C GLU A 68 -13.89 -8.63 6.69
N GLY A 69 -14.63 -9.50 6.00
CA GLY A 69 -14.71 -10.93 6.30
C GLY A 69 -13.39 -11.70 6.13
N TYR A 70 -12.40 -11.10 5.48
CA TYR A 70 -11.09 -11.70 5.20
C TYR A 70 -9.95 -11.06 6.04
N ARG A 71 -10.28 -10.10 6.93
CA ARG A 71 -9.32 -9.46 7.83
C ARG A 71 -8.86 -10.41 8.93
N ARG A 72 -7.73 -10.07 9.57
CA ARG A 72 -7.10 -10.84 10.68
C ARG A 72 -6.70 -12.28 10.31
N GLN A 73 -6.66 -12.59 9.02
CA GLN A 73 -6.26 -13.90 8.48
C GLN A 73 -4.91 -13.86 7.73
N GLY A 74 -4.11 -12.82 7.95
CA GLY A 74 -2.78 -12.67 7.34
C GLY A 74 -2.76 -12.10 5.92
N VAL A 75 -3.91 -11.92 5.26
CA VAL A 75 -4.02 -11.43 3.87
C VAL A 75 -3.27 -10.11 3.66
N GLY A 76 -3.60 -9.07 4.44
CA GLY A 76 -3.03 -7.73 4.25
C GLY A 76 -1.52 -7.69 4.45
N MET A 77 -1.01 -8.45 5.42
CA MET A 77 0.43 -8.50 5.66
C MET A 77 1.18 -9.34 4.62
N SER A 78 0.51 -10.31 4.01
CA SER A 78 1.08 -11.08 2.91
C SER A 78 1.17 -10.24 1.65
N LEU A 79 0.12 -9.45 1.34
CA LEU A 79 0.14 -8.44 0.28
C LEU A 79 1.27 -7.42 0.50
N PHE A 80 1.34 -6.86 1.70
CA PHE A 80 2.35 -5.88 2.07
C PHE A 80 3.78 -6.42 1.91
N ARG A 81 4.08 -7.58 2.48
CA ARG A 81 5.41 -8.20 2.38
C ARG A 81 5.77 -8.61 0.97
N ASN A 82 4.81 -9.11 0.19
CA ASN A 82 5.03 -9.46 -1.21
C ASN A 82 5.40 -8.22 -2.04
N ALA A 83 4.64 -7.13 -1.91
CA ALA A 83 4.94 -5.88 -2.60
C ALA A 83 6.33 -5.34 -2.20
N ILE A 84 6.66 -5.33 -0.91
CA ILE A 84 7.97 -4.90 -0.41
C ILE A 84 9.10 -5.77 -0.97
N ALA A 85 8.96 -7.09 -0.94
CA ALA A 85 10.00 -8.00 -1.43
C ALA A 85 10.29 -7.75 -2.91
N LEU A 86 9.26 -7.54 -3.73
CA LEU A 86 9.39 -7.27 -5.16
C LEU A 86 10.12 -5.94 -5.41
N VAL A 87 9.66 -4.84 -4.84
CA VAL A 87 10.30 -3.54 -5.08
C VAL A 87 11.71 -3.45 -4.51
N ARG A 88 12.00 -4.17 -3.43
CA ARG A 88 13.37 -4.29 -2.90
C ARG A 88 14.26 -5.08 -3.84
N GLY A 89 13.77 -6.19 -4.41
CA GLY A 89 14.50 -6.95 -5.43
C GLY A 89 14.83 -6.12 -6.67
N GLU A 90 14.02 -5.10 -6.95
CA GLU A 90 14.22 -4.12 -8.03
C GLU A 90 15.11 -2.92 -7.63
N GLY A 91 15.66 -2.93 -6.41
CA GLY A 91 16.62 -1.91 -5.96
C GLY A 91 16.03 -0.69 -5.25
N ALA A 92 14.75 -0.73 -4.85
CA ALA A 92 14.18 0.32 -4.00
C ALA A 92 14.92 0.39 -2.66
N THR A 93 15.39 1.58 -2.30
CA THR A 93 16.10 1.86 -1.03
C THR A 93 15.22 2.65 -0.05
N THR A 94 14.12 3.24 -0.51
CA THR A 94 13.21 4.03 0.31
C THR A 94 11.77 3.63 0.05
N LEU A 95 11.05 3.24 1.10
CA LEU A 95 9.63 2.94 1.06
C LEU A 95 8.87 3.89 1.97
N ALA A 96 7.74 4.41 1.52
CA ALA A 96 6.86 5.22 2.36
C ALA A 96 5.39 4.91 2.13
N PHE A 97 4.56 5.17 3.13
CA PHE A 97 3.10 5.11 3.05
C PHE A 97 2.48 5.89 4.20
N ILE A 98 1.15 5.96 4.24
CA ILE A 98 0.42 6.51 5.38
C ILE A 98 -0.40 5.42 6.08
N THR A 99 -0.59 5.55 7.38
CA THR A 99 -1.48 4.67 8.12
C THR A 99 -2.12 5.32 9.33
N MET A 100 -3.13 4.67 9.88
CA MET A 100 -3.78 5.06 11.12
C MET A 100 -2.95 4.62 12.34
N TYR A 101 -3.04 5.37 13.44
CA TYR A 101 -2.21 5.17 14.63
C TYR A 101 -2.27 3.76 15.22
N TYR A 102 -3.43 3.11 15.14
CA TYR A 102 -3.63 1.75 15.64
C TYR A 102 -2.87 0.67 14.84
N HIS A 103 -2.23 1.01 13.72
CA HIS A 103 -1.38 0.09 12.96
C HIS A 103 0.13 0.30 13.17
N PHE A 104 0.56 1.34 13.89
CA PHE A 104 1.99 1.68 14.00
C PHE A 104 2.84 0.53 14.51
N ASN A 105 2.42 -0.12 15.60
CA ASN A 105 3.20 -1.20 16.20
C ASN A 105 3.39 -2.38 15.24
N ARG A 106 2.45 -2.61 14.32
CA ARG A 106 2.59 -3.67 13.31
C ARG A 106 3.69 -3.30 12.31
N PHE A 107 3.65 -2.09 11.76
CA PHE A 107 4.59 -1.67 10.73
C PHE A 107 5.99 -1.33 11.27
N LYS A 108 6.09 -0.92 12.54
CA LYS A 108 7.38 -0.81 13.25
C LYS A 108 8.13 -2.14 13.30
N ARG A 109 7.41 -3.26 13.49
CA ARG A 109 8.01 -4.61 13.44
C ARG A 109 8.49 -5.02 12.05
N GLU A 110 7.98 -4.39 10.99
CA GLU A 110 8.47 -4.56 9.61
C GLU A 110 9.61 -3.58 9.29
N GLY A 111 10.07 -2.79 10.25
CA GLY A 111 11.20 -1.87 10.13
C GLY A 111 10.85 -0.45 9.65
N PHE A 112 9.56 -0.08 9.65
CA PHE A 112 9.14 1.30 9.37
C PHE A 112 9.19 2.16 10.64
N ARG A 113 9.55 3.43 10.47
CA ARG A 113 9.39 4.46 11.51
C ARG A 113 8.29 5.43 11.10
N THR A 114 7.70 6.10 12.09
CA THR A 114 6.83 7.25 11.84
C THR A 114 7.69 8.48 11.56
N GLU A 115 7.33 9.27 10.55
CA GLU A 115 8.06 10.49 10.16
C GLU A 115 7.07 11.65 10.01
N PRO A 116 7.30 12.81 10.67
CA PRO A 116 6.53 14.00 10.38
C PRO A 116 6.61 14.39 8.90
N ARG A 117 5.47 14.76 8.29
CA ARG A 117 5.40 15.07 6.84
C ARG A 117 6.44 16.10 6.37
N ARG A 118 6.76 17.08 7.22
CA ARG A 118 7.76 18.14 6.95
C ARG A 118 9.20 17.64 6.83
N PHE A 119 9.47 16.42 7.29
CA PHE A 119 10.78 15.78 7.23
C PHE A 119 10.84 14.67 6.17
N LEU A 120 9.75 14.39 5.46
CA LEU A 120 9.76 13.46 4.33
C LEU A 120 10.62 14.03 3.19
N PRO A 121 11.37 13.20 2.45
CA PRO A 121 12.03 13.60 1.22
C PRO A 121 11.06 14.28 0.24
N ASP A 122 11.51 15.26 -0.54
CA ASP A 122 10.62 16.07 -1.38
C ASP A 122 9.82 15.25 -2.39
N ASN A 123 10.44 14.22 -2.98
CA ASN A 123 9.79 13.30 -3.91
C ASN A 123 8.69 12.44 -3.26
N VAL A 124 8.80 12.17 -1.96
CA VAL A 124 7.74 11.52 -1.17
C VAL A 124 6.68 12.54 -0.77
N ARG A 125 7.11 13.70 -0.27
CA ARG A 125 6.24 14.74 0.28
C ARG A 125 5.25 15.29 -0.75
N GLY A 126 5.66 15.41 -2.01
CA GLY A 126 4.82 15.87 -3.11
C GLY A 126 3.78 14.87 -3.60
N HIS A 127 3.87 13.60 -3.22
CA HIS A 127 2.96 12.56 -3.69
C HIS A 127 1.54 12.74 -3.12
N TRP A 128 0.50 12.47 -3.93
CA TRP A 128 -0.91 12.73 -3.59
C TRP A 128 -1.35 12.17 -2.23
N MET A 129 -0.78 11.02 -1.86
CA MET A 129 -1.06 10.35 -0.59
C MET A 129 -0.69 11.20 0.64
N PHE A 130 0.33 12.07 0.52
CA PHE A 130 0.79 12.92 1.61
C PHE A 130 0.20 14.33 1.58
N THR A 131 -0.34 14.77 0.44
CA THR A 131 -0.89 16.13 0.24
C THR A 131 -2.42 16.19 0.33
N THR A 132 -3.13 15.08 0.07
CA THR A 132 -4.60 15.06 0.06
C THR A 132 -5.18 15.27 1.46
N LYS A 133 -6.09 16.24 1.62
CA LYS A 133 -6.70 16.64 2.91
C LYS A 133 -7.29 15.47 3.70
N ARG A 134 -7.92 14.50 3.02
CA ARG A 134 -8.51 13.29 3.64
C ARG A 134 -7.51 12.50 4.48
N TYR A 135 -6.24 12.53 4.09
CA TYR A 135 -5.19 11.71 4.68
C TYR A 135 -4.34 12.45 5.72
N MET A 136 -4.61 13.72 5.98
CA MET A 136 -3.80 14.56 6.87
C MET A 136 -3.76 14.03 8.32
N LYS A 137 -4.80 13.30 8.75
CA LYS A 137 -4.84 12.65 10.07
C LYS A 137 -4.08 11.32 10.14
N CYS A 138 -3.72 10.73 9.01
CA CYS A 138 -2.87 9.55 8.97
C CYS A 138 -1.41 9.96 9.21
N ALA A 139 -0.64 9.12 9.89
CA ALA A 139 0.81 9.35 10.00
C ALA A 139 1.53 8.76 8.80
N ALA A 140 2.57 9.47 8.35
CA ALA A 140 3.50 8.93 7.39
C ALA A 140 4.44 7.93 8.07
N MET A 141 4.66 6.81 7.40
CA MET A 141 5.64 5.81 7.77
C MET A 141 6.66 5.67 6.65
N ILE A 142 7.93 5.57 7.01
CA ILE A 142 9.04 5.46 6.07
C ILE A 142 10.03 4.40 6.55
N GLN A 143 10.63 3.71 5.61
CA GLN A 143 11.72 2.76 5.81
C GLN A 143 12.78 3.04 4.77
N GLU A 144 14.03 3.05 5.22
CA GLU A 144 15.20 3.23 4.36
C GLU A 144 16.11 2.01 4.55
N PHE A 145 16.59 1.47 3.43
CA PHE A 145 17.51 0.36 3.40
C PHE A 145 18.92 0.90 3.14
N SER A 146 19.89 0.46 3.95
CA SER A 146 21.30 0.58 3.57
C SER A 146 21.52 -0.23 2.29
N LYS A 147 22.26 0.34 1.34
CA LYS A 147 22.68 -0.38 0.13
C LYS A 147 23.63 -1.50 0.47
#